data_AF-A0A1R2CFL6-F1
#
_entry.id   AF-A0A1R2CFL6-F1
#
_cell.length_a   1.000
_cell.length_b   1.000
_cell.length_c   1.000
_cell.angle_alpha   90.00
_cell.angle_beta   90.00
_cell.angle_gamma   90.00
#
_symmetry.space_group_name_H-M   'P 1'
#
loop_
_entity.id
_entity.type
_entity.pdbx_description
1 polymer ?
#
loop_
_entity_poly.entity_id
_entity_poly.type
_entity_poly.pdbx_seq_one_letter_code
_entity_poly.pdbx_strand_id
1 'polypeptide(L)'
;MIKNEDITTTATGQFPIQGTEGYIAPEIEEARLNKELNARFNPEKADVFSLGLVFLQMLTYENVKGFNTKLSHQSLIEKVNTITIDWAQMIITKMLELDPSSRYNFTQLLNLVPITVTPSVNRK
;
A
#
# COMPACT_ATOMS: atom_id res chain seq x y z
N MET A 1 -8.87 -21.96 0.09
CA MET A 1 -7.95 -20.90 -0.37
C MET A 1 -8.73 -20.11 -1.40
N ILE A 2 -9.27 -18.95 -1.02
CA ILE A 2 -10.00 -18.11 -1.96
C ILE A 2 -8.92 -17.50 -2.85
N LYS A 3 -8.93 -17.83 -4.15
CA LYS A 3 -8.17 -17.06 -5.12
C LYS A 3 -8.83 -15.69 -5.14
N ASN A 4 -8.12 -14.68 -4.65
CA ASN A 4 -8.48 -13.29 -4.93
C ASN A 4 -8.20 -13.09 -6.41
N GLU A 5 -9.20 -13.39 -7.25
CA GLU A 5 -9.25 -12.84 -8.60
C GLU A 5 -9.16 -11.31 -8.46
N ASP A 6 -8.58 -10.61 -9.44
CA ASP A 6 -8.42 -9.15 -9.42
C ASP A 6 -9.79 -8.45 -9.34
N ILE A 7 -10.36 -8.38 -8.13
CA ILE A 7 -11.64 -7.75 -7.86
C ILE A 7 -11.40 -6.26 -8.05
N THR A 8 -11.79 -5.75 -9.20
CA THR A 8 -11.80 -4.31 -9.44
C THR A 8 -13.09 -3.77 -8.83
N THR A 9 -12.97 -2.99 -7.75
CA THR A 9 -14.12 -2.30 -7.17
C THR A 9 -14.28 -0.95 -7.86
N THR A 10 -15.53 -0.52 -8.05
CA THR A 10 -15.87 0.82 -8.52
C THR A 10 -16.46 1.60 -7.35
N ALA A 11 -15.75 2.59 -6.82
CA ALA A 11 -16.42 3.62 -6.00
C ALA A 11 -17.32 4.41 -6.97
N THR A 12 -18.61 4.56 -6.69
CA THR A 12 -19.54 5.30 -7.56
C THR A 12 -20.14 6.48 -6.81
N GLY A 13 -20.74 7.47 -7.49
CA GLY A 13 -21.33 8.65 -6.84
C GLY A 13 -22.37 8.37 -5.72
N GLN A 14 -22.91 7.15 -5.61
CA GLN A 14 -23.74 6.70 -4.46
C GLN A 14 -22.92 6.17 -3.27
N PHE A 15 -21.68 5.73 -3.51
CA PHE A 15 -20.68 5.31 -2.51
C PHE A 15 -19.39 6.09 -2.78
N PRO A 16 -19.30 7.36 -2.32
CA PRO A 16 -18.16 8.22 -2.62
C PRO A 16 -16.85 7.56 -2.17
N ILE A 17 -15.73 7.98 -2.78
CA ILE A 17 -14.38 7.59 -2.34
C ILE A 17 -14.26 7.91 -0.85
N GLN A 18 -14.27 6.87 -0.02
CA GLN A 18 -14.15 6.94 1.43
C GLN A 18 -12.80 6.37 1.83
N GLY A 19 -12.11 7.06 2.73
CA GLY A 19 -10.83 6.62 3.27
C GLY A 19 -10.25 7.66 4.22
N THR A 20 -9.28 7.25 5.02
CA THR A 20 -8.58 8.15 5.93
C THR A 20 -7.55 8.96 5.14
N GLU A 21 -7.68 10.28 5.18
CA GLU A 21 -6.75 11.20 4.53
C GLU A 21 -5.30 10.85 4.90
N GLY A 22 -4.44 10.73 3.89
CA GLY A 22 -3.03 10.38 4.06
C GLY A 22 -2.71 8.88 4.06
N TYR A 23 -3.70 7.98 4.07
CA TYR A 23 -3.50 6.52 3.95
C TYR A 23 -4.09 5.92 2.68
N ILE A 24 -4.90 6.69 1.96
CA ILE A 24 -5.54 6.28 0.71
C ILE A 24 -4.47 6.01 -0.36
N ALA A 25 -4.62 4.92 -1.12
CA ALA A 25 -3.68 4.57 -2.19
C ALA A 25 -3.64 5.62 -3.32
N PRO A 26 -2.51 5.77 -4.04
CA PRO A 26 -2.32 6.82 -5.04
C PRO A 26 -3.37 6.83 -6.15
N GLU A 27 -3.75 5.65 -6.64
CA GLU A 27 -4.76 5.50 -7.69
C GLU A 27 -6.15 5.99 -7.28
N ILE A 28 -6.47 5.91 -5.98
CA ILE A 28 -7.74 6.40 -5.42
C ILE A 28 -7.65 7.91 -5.14
N GLU A 29 -6.51 8.36 -4.62
CA GLU A 29 -6.26 9.78 -4.34
C GLU A 29 -6.25 10.62 -5.63
N GLU A 30 -5.67 10.10 -6.72
CA GLU A 30 -5.69 10.73 -8.03
C GLU A 30 -7.12 10.91 -8.56
N ALA A 31 -7.93 9.85 -8.50
CA ALA A 31 -9.34 9.93 -8.89
C ALA A 31 -10.11 10.97 -8.05
N ARG A 32 -9.83 11.04 -6.73
CA ARG A 32 -10.40 12.04 -5.82
C ARG A 32 -10.00 13.45 -6.19
N LEU A 33 -8.72 13.71 -6.47
CA LEU A 33 -8.18 15.01 -6.86
C LEU A 33 -8.72 15.48 -8.21
N ASN A 34 -8.88 14.54 -9.15
CA ASN A 34 -9.48 14.78 -10.46
C ASN A 34 -11.01 14.96 -10.41
N LYS A 35 -11.63 14.81 -9.23
CA LYS A 35 -13.09 14.85 -9.02
C LYS A 35 -13.82 13.83 -9.90
N GLU A 36 -13.21 12.67 -10.11
CA GLU A 36 -13.83 11.59 -10.87
C GLU A 36 -15.04 11.04 -10.09
N LEU A 37 -16.15 10.82 -10.80
CA LEU A 37 -17.37 10.26 -10.22
C LEU A 37 -17.20 8.78 -9.86
N ASN A 38 -16.24 8.10 -10.51
CA ASN A 38 -15.96 6.71 -10.26
C ASN A 38 -14.45 6.43 -10.28
N ALA A 39 -13.95 5.65 -9.32
CA ALA A 39 -12.58 5.14 -9.32
C ALA A 39 -12.60 3.61 -9.44
N ARG A 40 -11.92 3.06 -10.45
CA ARG A 40 -11.71 1.61 -10.59
C ARG A 40 -10.35 1.24 -10.03
N PHE A 41 -10.33 0.43 -8.98
CA PHE A 41 -9.09 0.00 -8.33
C PHE A 41 -9.21 -1.41 -7.75
N ASN A 42 -8.06 -2.04 -7.47
CA ASN A 42 -8.01 -3.31 -6.75
C ASN A 42 -7.96 -3.02 -5.23
N PRO A 43 -8.98 -3.42 -4.44
CA PRO A 43 -9.04 -3.15 -3.00
C PRO A 43 -7.89 -3.78 -2.22
N GLU A 44 -7.48 -5.01 -2.55
CA GLU A 44 -6.37 -5.67 -1.86
C GLU A 44 -5.08 -4.86 -2.05
N LYS A 45 -4.82 -4.39 -3.27
CA LYS A 45 -3.64 -3.54 -3.54
C LYS A 45 -3.74 -2.22 -2.79
N ALA A 46 -4.91 -1.61 -2.71
CA ALA A 46 -5.10 -0.38 -1.95
C ALA A 46 -4.82 -0.60 -0.45
N ASP A 47 -5.34 -1.67 0.14
CA ASP A 47 -5.10 -2.05 1.54
C ASP A 47 -3.62 -2.31 1.82
N VAL A 48 -2.92 -2.98 0.89
CA VAL A 48 -1.47 -3.17 0.97
C VAL A 48 -0.74 -1.83 1.06
N PHE A 49 -1.12 -0.85 0.24
CA PHE A 49 -0.49 0.48 0.28
C PHE A 49 -0.76 1.18 1.62
N SER A 50 -2.01 1.19 2.07
CA SER A 50 -2.39 1.78 3.36
C SER A 50 -1.62 1.16 4.53
N LEU A 51 -1.48 -0.17 4.55
CA LEU A 51 -0.71 -0.87 5.57
C LEU A 51 0.79 -0.54 5.48
N GLY A 52 1.33 -0.35 4.27
CA GLY A 52 2.70 0.08 4.05
C GLY A 52 2.99 1.43 4.71
N LEU A 53 2.05 2.39 4.59
CA LEU A 53 2.16 3.69 5.25
C LEU A 53 2.06 3.58 6.77
N VAL A 54 1.21 2.69 7.29
CA VAL A 54 1.14 2.41 8.73
C VAL A 54 2.46 1.84 9.24
N PHE A 55 3.08 0.88 8.54
CA PHE A 55 4.41 0.38 8.92
C PHE A 55 5.48 1.46 8.86
N LEU A 56 5.49 2.27 7.80
CA LEU A 56 6.41 3.39 7.67
C LEU A 56 6.28 4.36 8.85
N GLN A 57 5.05 4.73 9.21
CA GLN A 57 4.77 5.59 10.36
C GLN A 57 5.25 4.95 11.67
N MET A 58 4.96 3.67 11.91
CA MET A 58 5.39 2.99 13.14
C MET A 58 6.91 2.88 13.27
N LEU A 59 7.61 2.62 12.17
CA LEU A 59 9.07 2.44 12.18
C LEU A 59 9.84 3.76 12.21
N THR A 60 9.24 4.84 11.75
CA THR A 60 9.92 6.15 11.65
C THR A 60 9.38 7.20 12.62
N TYR A 61 8.23 6.95 13.24
CA TYR A 61 7.49 7.89 14.11
C TYR A 61 7.15 9.23 13.43
N GLU A 62 7.12 9.27 12.10
CA GLU A 62 6.85 10.48 11.32
C GLU A 62 5.47 10.47 10.68
N ASN A 63 4.97 11.67 10.39
CA ASN A 63 3.71 11.84 9.68
C ASN A 63 3.87 11.39 8.23
N VAL A 64 2.99 10.50 7.79
CA VAL A 64 2.99 9.93 6.42
C VAL A 64 2.02 10.64 5.46
N LYS A 65 1.29 11.65 5.95
CA LYS A 65 0.34 12.41 5.13
C LYS A 65 1.04 13.06 3.94
N GLY A 66 0.49 12.81 2.75
CA GLY A 66 1.01 13.37 1.50
C GLY A 66 1.99 12.47 0.76
N PHE A 67 2.41 11.31 1.32
CA PHE A 67 3.22 10.32 0.59
C PHE A 67 2.42 9.45 -0.40
N ASN A 68 1.11 9.66 -0.48
CA ASN A 68 0.22 8.93 -1.36
C ASN A 68 0.00 9.60 -2.73
N THR A 69 1.01 10.30 -3.26
CA THR A 69 0.94 10.97 -4.57
C THR A 69 2.19 10.71 -5.40
N LYS A 70 2.08 10.80 -6.72
CA LYS A 70 3.24 10.70 -7.62
C LYS A 70 4.32 11.76 -7.34
N LEU A 71 3.91 12.96 -6.93
CA LEU A 71 4.84 14.07 -6.67
C LEU A 71 5.73 13.81 -5.45
N SER A 72 5.23 13.08 -4.47
CA SER A 72 5.94 12.76 -3.24
C SER A 72 6.68 11.43 -3.28
N HIS A 73 6.73 10.74 -4.43
CA HIS A 73 7.33 9.42 -4.56
C HIS A 73 8.80 9.38 -4.14
N GLN A 74 9.57 10.38 -4.56
CA GLN A 74 10.99 10.46 -4.25
C GLN A 74 11.21 10.59 -2.74
N SER A 75 10.47 11.49 -2.09
CA SER A 75 10.51 11.66 -0.64
C SER A 75 10.04 10.42 0.12
N LEU A 76 9.06 9.70 -0.42
CA LEU A 76 8.61 8.42 0.13
C LEU A 76 9.72 7.36 0.08
N ILE A 77 10.40 7.20 -1.06
CA ILE A 77 11.52 6.27 -1.20
C ILE A 77 12.66 6.64 -0.25
N GLU A 78 13.05 7.91 -0.21
CA GLU A 78 14.06 8.40 0.73
C GLU A 78 13.68 8.06 2.17
N LYS A 79 12.40 8.20 2.52
CA LYS A 79 11.92 7.85 3.84
C LYS A 79 11.99 6.36 4.13
N VAL A 80 11.59 5.51 3.19
CA VAL A 80 11.71 4.05 3.29
C VAL A 80 13.17 3.63 3.46
N ASN A 81 14.09 4.29 2.77
CA ASN A 81 15.52 4.03 2.88
C ASN A 81 16.11 4.34 4.27
N THR A 82 15.39 5.07 5.13
CA THR A 82 15.82 5.30 6.53
C THR A 82 15.55 4.12 7.47
N ILE A 83 14.76 3.13 7.03
CA ILE A 83 14.43 1.96 7.84
C ILE A 83 15.67 1.06 7.96
N THR A 84 16.06 0.75 9.19
CA THR A 84 17.28 -0.03 9.51
C THR A 84 17.06 -1.55 9.51
N ILE A 85 15.81 -2.01 9.47
CA ILE A 85 15.46 -3.43 9.44
C ILE A 85 15.31 -3.85 7.98
N ASP A 86 16.33 -4.50 7.42
CA ASP A 86 16.43 -4.83 5.98
C ASP A 86 15.17 -5.50 5.41
N TRP A 87 14.65 -6.52 6.10
CA TRP A 87 13.48 -7.24 5.61
C TRP A 87 12.21 -6.39 5.66
N ALA A 88 12.08 -5.50 6.65
CA ALA A 88 10.95 -4.60 6.77
C ALA A 88 11.04 -3.51 5.70
N GLN A 89 12.23 -2.93 5.48
CA GLN A 89 12.49 -2.00 4.38
C GLN A 89 12.09 -2.62 3.04
N MET A 90 12.55 -3.84 2.75
CA MET A 90 12.24 -4.54 1.50
C MET A 90 10.73 -4.76 1.31
N ILE A 91 10.02 -5.18 2.36
CA ILE A 91 8.56 -5.36 2.33
C ILE A 91 7.86 -4.03 2.08
N ILE A 92 8.21 -2.99 2.83
CA ILE A 92 7.55 -1.69 2.75
C ILE A 92 7.78 -1.05 1.37
N THR A 93 8.98 -1.19 0.80
CA THR A 93 9.24 -0.78 -0.60
C THR A 93 8.24 -1.42 -1.56
N LYS A 94 7.94 -2.72 -1.41
CA LYS A 94 6.97 -3.43 -2.27
C LYS A 94 5.52 -3.15 -1.97
N MET A 95 5.20 -2.71 -0.76
CA MET A 95 3.86 -2.24 -0.39
C MET A 95 3.56 -0.85 -0.95
N LEU A 96 4.59 0.01 -1.01
CA LEU A 96 4.49 1.42 -1.35
C LEU A 96 4.79 1.74 -2.83
N GLU A 97 4.78 0.71 -3.69
CA GLU A 97 4.79 0.90 -5.15
C GLU A 97 3.54 1.70 -5.56
N LEU A 98 3.75 2.79 -6.31
CA LEU A 98 2.66 3.67 -6.73
C LEU A 98 1.74 3.01 -7.76
N ASP A 99 2.32 2.24 -8.67
CA ASP A 99 1.56 1.46 -9.63
C ASP A 99 1.00 0.19 -8.94
N PRO A 100 -0.33 0.03 -8.83
CA PRO A 100 -0.93 -1.13 -8.18
C PRO A 100 -0.61 -2.45 -8.88
N SER A 101 -0.24 -2.44 -10.17
CA SER A 101 0.15 -3.66 -10.89
C SER A 101 1.54 -4.17 -10.48
N SER A 102 2.41 -3.25 -10.07
CA SER A 102 3.77 -3.53 -9.58
C SER A 102 3.80 -3.78 -8.06
N ARG A 103 2.79 -3.30 -7.33
CA ARG A 103 2.61 -3.51 -5.88
C ARG A 103 2.37 -4.97 -5.56
N TYR A 104 3.04 -5.52 -4.55
CA TYR A 104 2.87 -6.93 -4.18
C TYR A 104 1.51 -7.17 -3.48
N ASN A 105 0.98 -8.39 -3.58
CA ASN A 105 -0.16 -8.84 -2.77
C ASN A 105 0.32 -9.40 -1.41
N PHE A 106 -0.60 -9.70 -0.48
CA PHE A 106 -0.21 -10.15 0.86
C PHE A 106 0.60 -11.45 0.87
N THR A 107 0.26 -12.41 -0.02
CA THR A 107 1.00 -13.67 -0.14
C THR A 107 2.44 -13.45 -0.62
N GLN A 108 2.63 -12.59 -1.62
CA GLN A 108 3.95 -12.23 -2.12
C GLN A 108 4.78 -11.51 -1.05
N LEU A 109 4.17 -10.60 -0.28
CA LEU A 109 4.84 -9.89 0.82
C LEU A 109 5.27 -10.85 1.95
N LEU A 110 4.41 -11.82 2.29
CA LEU A 110 4.73 -12.79 3.35
C LEU A 110 5.96 -13.64 3.02
N ASN A 111 6.21 -13.90 1.73
CA ASN A 111 7.40 -14.62 1.28
C ASN A 111 8.71 -13.84 1.49
N LEU A 112 8.62 -12.52 1.68
CA LEU A 112 9.77 -11.65 1.96
C LEU A 112 10.12 -11.57 3.45
N VAL A 113 9.20 -11.97 4.35
CA VAL A 113 9.47 -12.01 5.78
C VAL A 113 10.45 -13.16 6.08
N PRO A 114 11.47 -13.03 6.95
CA PRO A 114 12.34 -14.16 7.29
C PRO A 114 11.57 -15.28 8.01
N ILE A 115 11.85 -16.56 7.68
CA ILE A 115 11.18 -17.70 8.36
C ILE A 115 11.51 -17.71 9.86
N THR A 116 12.71 -17.26 10.22
CA THR A 116 13.18 -17.18 11.61
C THR A 116 12.33 -16.28 12.49
N VAL A 117 11.65 -15.27 11.93
CA VAL A 117 10.76 -14.37 12.68
C VAL A 117 9.29 -14.81 12.65
N THR A 118 8.91 -15.68 11.72
CA THR A 118 7.54 -16.25 11.62
C THR A 118 7.56 -17.77 11.47
N PRO A 119 8.11 -18.53 12.43
CA PRO A 119 8.29 -19.98 12.28
C PRO A 119 6.97 -20.75 12.21
N SER A 120 5.88 -20.17 12.73
CA SER A 120 4.55 -20.78 12.76
C SER A 120 3.71 -20.51 11.50
N VAL A 121 4.17 -19.67 10.58
CA VAL A 121 3.38 -19.26 9.41
C VAL A 121 3.65 -20.19 8.23
N ASN A 122 2.60 -20.86 7.77
CA ASN A 122 2.66 -21.77 6.64
C ASN A 122 2.57 -20.99 5.32
N ARG A 123 3.68 -20.93 4.57
CA ARG A 123 3.78 -20.25 3.29
C ARG A 123 3.52 -21.27 2.18
N LYS A 124 2.44 -21.11 1.43
CA LYS A 124 2.04 -21.99 0.32
C LYS A 124 2.09 -21.25 -1.00
#